data_AF-A0A2N6ABM6-F1
#
_entry.id   AF-A0A2N6ABM6-F1
#
_cell.length_a   1.000
_cell.length_b   1.000
_cell.length_c   1.000
_cell.angle_alpha   90.00
_cell.angle_beta   90.00
_cell.angle_gamma   90.00
#
_symmetry.space_group_name_H-M   'P 1'
#
loop_
_entity.id
_entity.type
_entity.pdbx_description
1 polymer ?
#
loop_
_entity_poly.entity_id
_entity_poly.type
_entity_poly.pdbx_seq_one_letter_code
_entity_poly.pdbx_strand_id
1 'polypeptide(L)'
;MLGLELASQNPDTPSIDLHEFQNSHEALEFLETELYGLYKNSEQYVRVIHGIGEGVLKERVHSVLKENPLVKAFELEQNDGSTILTFYPHSSP
;
A
#
# COMPACT_ATOMS: atom_id res chain seq x y z
N MET A 1 0.28 12.77 -9.93
CA MET A 1 0.39 13.17 -8.50
C MET A 1 -0.96 13.56 -7.91
N LEU A 2 -1.78 14.43 -8.54
CA LEU A 2 -3.09 14.86 -7.99
C LEU A 2 -4.01 13.72 -7.49
N GLY A 3 -4.01 12.55 -8.15
CA GLY A 3 -4.85 11.42 -7.74
C GLY A 3 -4.46 10.77 -6.41
N LEU A 4 -3.16 10.69 -6.09
CA LEU A 4 -2.70 10.12 -4.81
C LEU A 4 -3.00 11.07 -3.65
N GLU A 5 -2.83 12.37 -3.86
CA GLU A 5 -3.16 13.39 -2.86
C GLU A 5 -4.65 13.35 -2.49
N LEU A 6 -5.55 13.28 -3.49
CA LEU A 6 -6.98 13.14 -3.22
C LEU A 6 -7.31 11.82 -2.50
N ALA A 7 -6.67 10.72 -2.89
CA ALA A 7 -6.86 9.43 -2.23
C ALA A 7 -6.36 9.43 -0.77
N SER A 8 -5.23 10.10 -0.48
CA SER A 8 -4.70 10.22 0.89
C SER A 8 -5.66 10.94 1.84
N GLN A 9 -6.48 11.85 1.32
CA GLN A 9 -7.46 12.60 2.08
C GLN A 9 -8.82 11.88 2.19
N ASN A 10 -9.03 10.82 1.41
CA ASN A 10 -10.26 10.06 1.42
C ASN A 10 -10.24 9.00 2.55
N PRO A 11 -11.15 9.09 3.54
CA PRO A 11 -11.25 8.10 4.61
C PRO A 11 -11.75 6.74 4.12
N ASP A 12 -12.49 6.70 3.01
CA ASP A 12 -13.07 5.47 2.46
C ASP A 12 -12.11 4.70 1.55
N THR A 13 -10.89 5.22 1.32
CA THR A 13 -9.87 4.50 0.54
C THR A 13 -9.53 3.18 1.23
N PRO A 14 -9.64 2.03 0.53
CA PRO A 14 -9.32 0.73 1.09
C PRO A 14 -7.94 0.71 1.72
N SER A 15 -7.81 0.03 2.85
CA SER A 15 -6.55 -0.04 3.59
C SER A 15 -6.12 -1.47 3.89
N ILE A 16 -4.83 -1.72 3.76
CA ILE A 16 -4.14 -2.93 4.24
C ILE A 16 -3.43 -2.53 5.53
N ASP A 17 -3.82 -3.14 6.64
CA ASP A 17 -3.23 -2.84 7.95
C ASP A 17 -2.17 -3.86 8.35
N LEU A 18 -0.94 -3.37 8.54
CA LEU A 18 0.24 -4.15 8.90
C LEU A 18 0.79 -3.76 10.29
N HIS A 19 0.23 -2.76 10.98
CA HIS A 19 0.92 -2.12 12.11
C HIS A 19 1.07 -3.01 13.36
N GLU A 20 0.23 -4.04 13.50
CA GLU A 20 0.31 -4.97 14.64
C GLU A 20 1.21 -6.20 14.37
N PHE A 21 1.67 -6.38 13.12
CA PHE A 21 2.53 -7.50 12.78
C PHE A 21 3.89 -7.39 13.48
N GLN A 22 4.21 -8.39 14.29
CA GLN A 22 5.50 -8.48 14.98
C GLN A 22 6.61 -9.00 14.06
N ASN A 23 6.23 -9.73 13.02
CA ASN A 23 7.14 -10.32 12.04
C ASN A 23 6.98 -9.63 10.68
N SER A 24 8.03 -8.94 10.26
CA SER A 24 8.02 -8.25 8.96
C SER A 24 7.87 -9.18 7.76
N HIS A 25 8.29 -10.45 7.84
CA HIS A 25 8.14 -11.37 6.72
C HIS A 25 6.66 -11.73 6.50
N GLU A 26 5.96 -12.10 7.57
CA GLU A 26 4.51 -12.39 7.54
C GLU A 26 3.70 -11.17 7.09
N ALA A 27 4.09 -9.97 7.53
CA ALA A 27 3.46 -8.72 7.10
C ALA A 27 3.58 -8.52 5.57
N LEU A 28 4.73 -8.85 4.98
CA LEU A 28 4.96 -8.69 3.54
C LEU A 28 4.20 -9.75 2.73
N GLU A 29 4.13 -11.01 3.20
CA GLU A 29 3.32 -12.04 2.54
C GLU A 29 1.82 -11.67 2.54
N PHE A 30 1.34 -11.13 3.66
CA PHE A 30 -0.02 -10.62 3.78
C PHE A 30 -0.24 -9.42 2.84
N LEU A 31 0.69 -8.46 2.82
CA LEU A 31 0.64 -7.31 1.92
C LEU A 31 0.49 -7.75 0.45
N GLU A 32 1.34 -8.65 -0.04
CA GLU A 32 1.28 -9.09 -1.44
C GLU A 32 -0.04 -9.77 -1.80
N THR A 33 -0.56 -10.58 -0.88
CA THR A 33 -1.85 -11.28 -1.04
C THR A 33 -3.00 -10.29 -1.16
N GLU A 34 -3.05 -9.30 -0.26
CA GLU A 34 -4.11 -8.27 -0.25
C GLU A 34 -4.00 -7.33 -1.45
N LEU A 35 -2.79 -6.92 -1.84
CA LEU A 35 -2.56 -6.12 -3.04
C LEU A 35 -3.11 -6.81 -4.29
N TYR A 36 -2.87 -8.12 -4.42
CA TYR A 36 -3.40 -8.89 -5.54
C TYR A 36 -4.93 -9.00 -5.52
N GLY A 37 -5.52 -9.17 -4.33
CA GLY A 37 -6.97 -9.17 -4.15
C GLY A 37 -7.62 -7.86 -4.60
N LEU A 38 -7.11 -6.73 -4.10
CA LEU A 38 -7.62 -5.39 -4.42
C LEU A 38 -7.40 -5.06 -5.90
N TYR A 39 -6.25 -5.43 -6.47
CA TYR A 39 -5.96 -5.26 -7.90
C TYR A 39 -6.97 -6.00 -8.78
N LYS A 40 -7.29 -7.27 -8.46
CA LYS A 40 -8.31 -8.05 -9.20
C LYS A 40 -9.71 -7.46 -9.08
N ASN A 41 -10.02 -6.82 -7.96
CA ASN A 41 -11.28 -6.12 -7.76
C ASN A 41 -11.31 -4.74 -8.43
N SER A 42 -10.28 -4.40 -9.23
CA SER A 42 -10.16 -3.13 -9.95
C SER A 42 -10.14 -1.91 -9.03
N GLU A 43 -9.67 -2.07 -7.79
CA GLU A 43 -9.38 -0.92 -6.94
C GLU A 43 -8.29 -0.06 -7.58
N GLN A 44 -8.45 1.25 -7.48
CA GLN A 44 -7.50 2.18 -8.11
C GLN A 44 -6.41 2.62 -7.11
N TYR A 45 -6.78 2.76 -5.84
CA TYR A 45 -5.94 3.30 -4.77
C TYR A 45 -6.07 2.44 -3.52
N VAL A 46 -4.96 2.28 -2.80
CA VAL A 46 -4.91 1.53 -1.55
C VAL A 46 -3.99 2.26 -0.58
N ARG A 47 -4.37 2.29 0.69
CA ARG A 47 -3.53 2.75 1.80
C ARG A 47 -2.87 1.54 2.48
N VAL A 48 -1.57 1.57 2.65
CA VAL A 48 -0.84 0.56 3.44
C VAL A 48 -0.45 1.20 4.76
N ILE A 49 -1.01 0.71 5.87
CA ILE A 49 -0.74 1.20 7.22
C ILE A 49 0.37 0.32 7.80
N HIS A 50 1.59 0.84 7.88
CA HIS A 50 2.75 0.12 8.42
C HIS A 50 3.15 0.58 9.83
N GLY A 51 2.44 1.58 10.36
CA GLY A 51 2.80 2.23 11.62
C GLY A 51 4.02 3.14 11.48
N ILE A 52 4.21 4.01 12.47
CA ILE A 52 5.33 4.97 12.50
C ILE A 52 6.62 4.25 12.90
N GLY A 53 6.64 3.69 14.12
CA GLY A 53 7.73 2.89 14.66
C GLY A 53 9.12 3.52 14.46
N GLU A 54 10.13 2.66 14.36
CA GLU A 54 11.50 3.05 13.94
C GLU A 54 11.64 3.12 12.40
N GLY A 55 10.55 2.91 11.65
CA GLY A 55 10.58 2.92 10.18
C GLY A 55 10.99 1.60 9.50
N VAL A 56 11.30 0.55 10.25
CA VAL A 56 11.73 -0.75 9.68
C VAL A 56 10.68 -1.35 8.74
N LEU A 57 9.40 -1.39 9.15
CA LEU A 57 8.34 -1.95 8.33
C LEU A 57 8.05 -1.07 7.11
N LYS A 58 8.08 0.25 7.26
CA LYS A 58 7.98 1.23 6.16
C LYS A 58 9.02 0.95 5.07
N GLU A 59 10.31 0.83 5.43
CA GLU A 59 11.39 0.57 4.46
C GLU A 59 11.18 -0.75 3.71
N ARG A 60 10.73 -1.79 4.40
CA ARG A 60 10.44 -3.09 3.81
C ARG A 60 9.24 -3.05 2.88
N VAL A 61 8.15 -2.40 3.30
CA VAL A 61 6.96 -2.18 2.46
C VAL A 61 7.36 -1.42 1.20
N HIS A 62 8.08 -0.30 1.32
CA HIS A 62 8.52 0.49 0.17
C HIS A 62 9.42 -0.31 -0.79
N SER A 63 10.27 -1.19 -0.26
CA SER A 63 11.09 -2.09 -1.07
C SER A 63 10.24 -3.07 -1.88
N VAL A 64 9.21 -3.67 -1.26
CA VAL A 64 8.25 -4.54 -1.96
C VAL A 64 7.46 -3.75 -3.00
N LEU A 65 6.90 -2.58 -2.63
CA LEU A 65 6.08 -1.77 -3.53
C LEU A 65 6.85 -1.30 -4.78
N LYS A 66 8.14 -1.00 -4.63
CA LYS A 66 9.00 -0.58 -5.74
C LYS A 66 9.20 -1.66 -6.80
N GLU A 67 9.27 -2.92 -6.36
CA GLU A 67 9.49 -4.07 -7.25
C GLU A 67 8.17 -4.75 -7.67
N ASN A 68 7.05 -4.37 -7.06
CA ASN A 68 5.75 -5.01 -7.30
C ASN A 68 5.19 -4.60 -8.68
N PRO A 69 4.92 -5.55 -9.60
CA PRO A 69 4.49 -5.25 -10.96
C PRO A 69 3.06 -4.69 -11.07
N LEU A 70 2.27 -4.79 -10.00
CA LEU A 70 0.91 -4.24 -9.95
C LEU A 70 0.92 -2.75 -9.61
N VAL A 71 1.95 -2.28 -8.90
CA VAL A 71 2.03 -0.93 -8.35
C VAL A 71 2.59 0.03 -9.39
N LYS A 72 1.85 1.10 -9.67
CA LYS A 72 2.26 2.14 -10.62
C LYS A 72 3.03 3.27 -9.94
N ALA A 73 2.58 3.69 -8.75
CA ALA A 73 3.23 4.72 -7.94
C ALA A 73 2.76 4.63 -6.49
N PHE A 74 3.56 5.15 -5.56
CA PHE A 74 3.21 5.26 -4.16
C PHE A 74 3.86 6.48 -3.51
N GLU A 75 3.30 6.94 -2.39
CA GLU A 75 3.74 8.11 -1.65
C GLU A 75 3.53 7.89 -0.14
N LEU A 76 4.52 8.27 0.66
CA LEU A 76 4.41 8.27 2.12
C LEU A 76 3.47 9.40 2.54
N GLU A 77 2.46 9.09 3.34
CA GLU A 77 1.54 10.11 3.88
C GLU A 77 2.23 10.93 4.97
N GLN A 78 1.77 12.17 5.21
CA GLN A 78 2.40 13.13 6.12
C GLN A 78 2.51 12.66 7.58
N ASN A 79 1.74 11.64 7.96
CA ASN A 79 1.74 11.08 9.31
C ASN A 79 2.87 10.05 9.53
N ASP A 80 3.66 9.73 8.50
CA ASP A 80 4.72 8.69 8.47
C ASP A 80 4.26 7.27 8.83
N GLY A 81 2.99 7.06 9.14
CA GLY A 81 2.40 5.78 9.56
C GLY A 81 1.80 4.97 8.43
N SER A 82 1.61 5.59 7.26
CA SER A 82 0.97 4.95 6.12
C SER A 82 1.50 5.45 4.78
N THR A 83 1.33 4.62 3.77
CA THR A 83 1.73 4.87 2.38
C THR A 83 0.52 4.68 1.48
N ILE A 84 0.19 5.67 0.66
CA ILE A 84 -0.85 5.56 -0.37
C ILE A 84 -0.22 5.09 -1.68
N LEU A 85 -0.88 4.18 -2.39
CA LEU A 85 -0.42 3.69 -3.69
C LEU A 85 -1.54 3.70 -4.72
N THR A 86 -1.15 3.61 -5.99
CA THR A 86 -2.06 3.39 -7.12
C THR A 86 -1.56 2.22 -7.95
N PHE A 87 -2.49 1.40 -8.43
CA PHE A 87 -2.18 0.28 -9.32
C PHE A 87 -2.02 0.72 -10.77
N TYR A 88 -1.37 -0.11 -11.57
CA TYR A 88 -1.62 -0.09 -13.02
C TYR A 88 -3.09 -0.43 -13.31
N PRO A 89 -3.66 0.00 -14.43
CA PRO A 89 -5.01 -0.41 -14.81
C PRO A 89 -5.11 -1.93 -14.90
N HIS A 90 -6.01 -2.52 -14.11
CA HIS A 90 -6.34 -3.94 -14.25
C HIS A 90 -7.06 -4.13 -15.59
N SER A 91 -6.30 -4.55 -16.60
CA SER A 91 -6.86 -4.89 -17.91
C SER A 91 -7.42 -6.30 -17.81
N SER A 92 -8.70 -6.43 -17.42
CA SER A 92 -9.40 -7.68 -17.67
C SER A 92 -9.55 -7.86 -19.20
N PRO A 93 -9.20 -9.04 -19.75
CA PRO A 93 -9.52 -9.36 -21.14
C PRO A 93 -11.03 -9.39 -21.39
#